data_AF-A0A2E1KVU1-F1
#
_entry.id   AF-A0A2E1KVU1-F1
#
_cell.length_a   1.000
_cell.length_b   1.000
_cell.length_c   1.000
_cell.angle_alpha   90.00
_cell.angle_beta   90.00
_cell.angle_gamma   90.00
#
_symmetry.space_group_name_H-M   'P 1'
#
loop_
_entity.id
_entity.type
_entity.pdbx_description
1 polymer ?
#
loop_
_entity_poly.entity_id
_entity_poly.type
_entity_poly.pdbx_seq_one_letter_code
_entity_poly.pdbx_strand_id
1 'polypeptide(L)' 'MTQHNSFKASEGGGKKNRTVLKRFERVDLLRKRGEWSDGQRVVGLKKTKPEE' A
#
# COMPACT_ATOMS: atom_id res chain seq x y z
N MET A 1 -21.53 -2.78 25.39
CA MET A 1 -20.51 -1.86 24.86
C MET A 1 -20.79 -1.67 23.38
N THR A 2 -21.15 -0.47 22.97
CA THR A 2 -21.56 -0.19 21.57
C THR A 2 -20.51 0.72 20.92
N GLN A 3 -19.97 0.33 19.76
CA GLN A 3 -18.97 1.14 19.05
C GLN A 3 -19.59 2.44 18.55
N HIS A 4 -18.98 3.58 18.89
CA HIS A 4 -19.44 4.90 18.48
C HIS A 4 -19.37 5.06 16.95
N ASN A 5 -20.36 5.74 16.37
CA ASN A 5 -20.57 5.81 14.92
C ASN A 5 -19.39 6.41 14.14
N SER A 6 -18.59 7.29 14.77
CA SER A 6 -17.38 7.85 14.13
C SER A 6 -16.26 6.83 13.93
N PHE A 7 -16.24 5.76 14.71
CA PHE A 7 -15.28 4.66 14.57
C PHE A 7 -15.80 3.57 13.63
N LYS A 8 -17.05 3.66 13.16
CA LYS A 8 -17.51 2.75 12.11
C LYS A 8 -16.76 3.12 10.85
N ALA A 9 -15.89 2.21 10.40
CA ALA A 9 -15.24 2.37 9.11
C ALA A 9 -16.34 2.54 8.07
N SER A 10 -16.44 3.74 7.48
CA SER A 10 -17.30 3.96 6.34
C SER A 10 -16.91 2.93 5.27
N GLU A 11 -17.89 2.35 4.60
CA GLU A 11 -17.74 1.24 3.64
C GLU A 11 -16.71 1.54 2.51
N GLY A 12 -16.28 2.80 2.36
CA GLY A 12 -15.22 3.25 1.46
C GLY A 12 -13.95 3.86 2.10
N GLY A 13 -13.85 3.98 3.43
CA GLY A 13 -12.84 4.80 4.11
C GLY A 13 -11.38 4.35 3.95
N GLY A 14 -11.15 3.07 3.66
CA GLY A 14 -9.80 2.51 3.56
C GLY A 14 -9.29 2.24 2.14
N LYS A 15 -10.14 2.28 1.11
CA LYS A 15 -9.77 1.90 -0.26
C LYS A 15 -9.62 3.08 -1.21
N LYS A 16 -10.44 4.13 -1.06
CA LYS A 16 -10.51 5.23 -2.03
C LYS A 16 -9.36 6.24 -1.89
N ASN A 17 -8.83 6.45 -0.68
CA ASN A 17 -7.81 7.46 -0.37
C ASN A 17 -6.58 6.86 0.31
N ARG A 18 -6.11 5.70 -0.16
CA ARG A 18 -4.95 5.03 0.46
C ARG A 18 -3.65 5.65 -0.06
N THR A 19 -3.04 6.50 0.76
CA THR A 19 -1.73 7.12 0.47
C THR A 19 -0.55 6.16 0.63
N VAL A 20 -0.76 5.04 1.34
CA VAL A 20 0.27 4.05 1.63
C VAL A 20 0.01 2.75 0.87
N LEU A 21 0.92 2.43 -0.04
CA LEU A 21 0.99 1.13 -0.69
C LEU A 21 1.47 0.06 0.30
N LYS A 22 0.82 -1.09 0.26
CA LYS A 22 1.31 -2.28 0.96
C LYS A 22 2.60 -2.75 0.31
N ARG A 23 3.41 -3.48 1.08
CA ARG A 23 4.74 -3.92 0.63
C ARG A 23 4.71 -4.72 -0.68
N PHE A 24 3.76 -5.63 -0.86
CA PHE A 24 3.65 -6.40 -2.10
C PHE A 24 3.31 -5.51 -3.30
N GLU A 25 2.42 -4.52 -3.12
CA GLU A 25 2.10 -3.54 -4.17
C GLU A 25 3.33 -2.71 -4.55
N ARG A 26 4.17 -2.37 -3.56
CA ARG A 26 5.45 -1.69 -3.81
C ARG A 26 6.45 -2.56 -4.55
N VAL A 27 6.53 -3.87 -4.23
CA VAL A 27 7.39 -4.82 -4.95
C VAL A 27 6.94 -4.92 -6.40
N ASP A 28 5.64 -5.08 -6.66
CA ASP A 28 5.12 -5.18 -8.03
C ASP A 28 5.36 -3.89 -8.83
N LEU A 29 5.17 -2.73 -8.20
CA LEU A 29 5.46 -1.44 -8.81
C LEU A 29 6.96 -1.27 -9.11
N LEU A 30 7.85 -1.65 -8.19
CA LEU A 30 9.29 -1.60 -8.45
C LEU A 30 9.72 -2.61 -9.52
N ARG A 31 9.10 -3.79 -9.58
CA ARG A 31 9.33 -4.79 -10.63
C ARG A 31 8.93 -4.22 -12.00
N LYS A 32 7.76 -3.56 -12.09
CA LYS A 32 7.32 -2.85 -13.32
C LYS A 32 8.30 -1.76 -13.75
N ARG A 33 8.94 -1.07 -12.80
CA ARG A 33 9.95 -0.03 -13.06
C ARG A 33 11.35 -0.59 -13.30
N GLY A 34 11.56 -1.90 -13.20
CA GLY A 34 12.88 -2.54 -13.32
C GLY A 34 13.83 -2.24 -12.15
N GLU A 35 13.33 -1.65 -11.06
CA GLU A 35 14.12 -1.29 -9.87
C GLU A 35 14.19 -2.43 -8.83
N TRP A 36 13.47 -3.53 -9.07
CA TRP A 36 13.45 -4.70 -8.18
C TRP A 36 13.41 -5.99 -8.99
N SER A 37 14.23 -6.98 -8.62
CA SER A 37 14.34 -8.29 -9.27
C SER A 37 14.05 -9.45 -8.31
N ASP A 38 13.64 -10.58 -8.87
CA ASP A 38 13.34 -11.77 -8.08
C ASP A 38 14.60 -12.30 -7.37
N GLY A 39 14.49 -12.54 -6.07
CA GLY A 39 15.60 -12.88 -5.18
C GLY A 39 16.14 -11.70 -4.36
N GLN A 40 15.77 -10.46 -4.67
CA GLN A 40 16.08 -9.32 -3.81
C GLN A 40 15.22 -9.31 -2.54
N ARG A 41 15.71 -8.62 -1.51
CA ARG A 41 14.99 -8.50 -0.24
C ARG A 41 13.70 -7.71 -0.44
N VAL A 42 12.60 -8.21 0.13
CA VAL A 42 11.29 -7.53 0.14
C VAL A 42 11.18 -6.45 1.22
N VAL A 43 12.18 -6.35 2.11
CA VAL A 43 12.28 -5.35 3.19
C VAL A 43 13.27 -4.24 2.79
N GLY A 44 13.09 -3.04 3.35
CA GLY A 44 13.98 -1.90 3.04
C GLY A 44 13.83 -1.32 1.63
N LEU A 45 12.68 -1.56 0.97
CA LEU A 45 12.41 -1.08 -0.38
C LEU A 45 12.53 0.46 -0.49
N LYS A 46 13.06 0.95 -1.62
CA LYS A 46 13.12 2.38 -1.99
C LYS A 46 11.74 3.01 -1.89
N LYS A 47 11.63 4.24 -1.35
CA LYS A 47 10.35 4.94 -1.24
C LYS A 47 9.70 5.10 -2.62
N THR A 48 8.44 4.70 -2.72
CA THR A 48 7.66 4.71 -3.97
C THR A 48 6.40 5.52 -3.78
N LYS A 49 6.09 6.40 -4.75
CA LYS A 49 4.76 7.00 -4.90
C LYS A 49 3.87 6.05 -5.72
N PRO A 50 2.56 5.97 -5.43
CA PRO A 50 1.59 5.37 -6.34
C PRO A 50 1.69 5.98 -7.74
N GLU A 51 1.36 5.19 -8.76
CA GLU A 51 1.08 5.71 -10.10
C GLU A 51 -0.23 6.52 -10.02
N GLU A 52 -0.33 7.63 -10.77
CA GLU A 52 -1.56 8.43 -10.86
C GLU A 52 -2.69 7.71 -11.61
#